data_AF-A0A1M7ZLP2-F1
#
_entry.id   AF-A0A1M7ZLP2-F1
#
_cell.length_a   1.000
_cell.length_b   1.000
_cell.length_c   1.000
_cell.angle_alpha   90.00
_cell.angle_beta   90.00
_cell.angle_gamma   90.00
#
_symmetry.space_group_name_H-M   'P 1'
#
loop_
_entity.id
_entity.type
_entity.pdbx_description
1 polymer ?
#
loop_
_entity_poly.entity_id
_entity_poly.type
_entity_poly.pdbx_seq_one_letter_code
_entity_poly.pdbx_strand_id
1 'polypeptide(L)' 'MRIIFARLAEPGHVLPMPDRGGRLFSIDGERIDADDPYWIGCLADVSVVECEAPVEAAAPVPTPVEPAPVETAKARAAKA' A
#
# COMPACT_ATOMS: atom_id res chain seq x y z
N MET A 1 6.18 21.36 -1.48
CA MET A 1 6.22 19.90 -1.33
C MET A 1 4.79 19.40 -1.41
N ARG A 2 4.37 19.03 -2.61
CA ARG A 2 3.05 18.51 -2.93
C ARG A 2 3.23 17.05 -3.31
N ILE A 3 3.04 16.17 -2.33
CA ILE A 3 3.16 14.73 -2.58
C ILE A 3 1.90 14.21 -3.26
N ILE A 4 2.06 13.63 -4.45
CA ILE A 4 0.99 12.99 -5.21
C ILE A 4 1.33 11.51 -5.45
N PHE A 5 0.29 10.71 -5.72
CA PHE A 5 0.48 9.37 -6.25
C PHE A 5 0.44 9.44 -7.78
N ALA A 6 1.48 8.91 -8.43
CA ALA A 6 1.58 8.91 -9.88
C ALA A 6 1.93 7.52 -10.41
N ARG A 7 1.51 7.22 -11.63
CA ARG A 7 1.88 6.00 -12.37
C ARG A 7 2.55 6.35 -13.69
N LEU A 8 3.31 5.42 -14.24
CA LEU A 8 3.84 5.56 -15.60
C LEU A 8 2.67 5.58 -16.59
N ALA A 9 2.74 6.46 -17.60
CA ALA A 9 1.76 6.47 -18.69
C ALA A 9 1.91 5.22 -19.58
N GLU A 10 3.16 4.79 -19.78
CA GLU A 10 3.56 3.65 -20.60
C GLU A 10 4.15 2.56 -19.69
N PRO A 11 3.54 1.37 -19.56
CA PRO A 11 4.01 0.32 -18.65
C PRO A 11 5.41 -0.23 -18.98
N GLY A 12 5.86 -0.06 -20.22
CA GLY A 12 7.20 -0.47 -20.67
C GLY A 12 8.28 0.58 -20.48
N HIS A 13 7.93 1.80 -20.05
CA HIS A 13 8.91 2.84 -19.78
C HIS A 13 9.60 2.61 -18.44
N VAL A 14 10.89 2.97 -18.40
CA VAL A 14 11.69 2.95 -17.19
C VAL A 14 12.06 4.38 -16.85
N LEU A 15 11.72 4.82 -15.64
CA LEU A 15 11.96 6.18 -15.19
C LEU A 15 12.84 6.14 -13.93
N PRO A 16 14.03 6.77 -13.94
CA PRO A 16 14.90 6.76 -12.77
C PRO A 16 14.36 7.67 -11.66
N MET A 17 14.53 7.28 -10.41
CA MET A 17 14.21 8.11 -9.24
C MET A 17 15.51 8.70 -8.68
N PRO A 18 15.86 9.95 -9.03
CA PRO A 18 17.11 10.57 -8.57
C PRO A 18 17.15 10.67 -7.03
N ASP A 19 16.02 10.95 -6.39
CA ASP A 19 15.90 11.06 -4.93
C ASP A 19 16.10 9.74 -4.18
N ARG A 20 16.02 8.60 -4.87
CA ARG A 20 16.12 7.26 -4.28
C ARG A 20 17.33 6.48 -4.79
N GLY A 21 18.43 7.19 -5.06
CA GLY A 21 19.69 6.57 -5.44
C GLY A 21 19.65 5.90 -6.82
N GLY A 22 18.83 6.41 -7.74
CA GLY A 22 18.71 5.86 -9.10
C GLY A 22 17.84 4.61 -9.20
N ARG A 23 17.05 4.29 -8.16
CA ARG A 23 16.04 3.24 -8.23
C ARG A 23 15.04 3.54 -9.34
N LEU A 24 14.53 2.51 -10.02
CA LEU A 24 13.50 2.71 -11.05
C LEU A 24 12.12 2.92 -10.42
N PHE A 25 11.31 3.74 -11.07
CA PHE A 25 9.92 3.98 -10.72
C PHE A 25 9.09 2.70 -10.85
N SER A 26 8.24 2.43 -9.86
CA SER A 26 7.42 1.22 -9.86
C SER A 26 6.31 1.26 -10.90
N ILE A 27 6.04 0.13 -11.56
CA ILE A 27 4.93 -0.01 -12.51
C ILE A 27 3.55 0.15 -11.83
N ASP A 28 3.45 -0.20 -10.56
CA ASP A 28 2.24 -0.04 -9.74
C ASP A 28 1.95 1.41 -9.34
N GLY A 29 2.87 2.34 -9.66
CA GLY A 29 2.81 3.73 -9.23
C GLY A 29 3.52 3.96 -7.90
N GLU A 30 3.96 5.20 -7.69
CA GLU A 30 4.70 5.60 -6.49
C GLU A 30 4.35 7.03 -6.08
N ARG A 31 4.61 7.36 -4.81
CA ARG A 31 4.44 8.73 -4.29
C ARG A 31 5.66 9.58 -4.66
N ILE A 32 5.42 10.70 -5.32
CA ILE A 32 6.45 11.66 -5.78
C ILE A 32 6.14 13.07 -5.29
N ASP A 33 7.17 13.92 -5.22
CA ASP A 33 6.98 15.34 -4.97
C ASP A 33 6.72 16.08 -6.29
N ALA A 34 5.48 16.49 -6.51
CA ALA A 34 5.07 17.20 -7.72
C ALA A 34 5.65 18.62 -7.82
N ASP A 35 6.28 19.14 -6.76
CA ASP A 35 7.00 20.42 -6.80
C ASP A 35 8.49 20.25 -7.16
N ASP A 36 9.00 19.01 -7.28
CA ASP A 36 10.39 18.79 -7.69
C ASP A 36 10.58 19.04 -9.19
N PRO A 37 11.65 19.75 -9.62
CA PRO A 37 11.90 20.03 -11.04
C PRO A 37 11.92 18.79 -11.94
N TYR A 38 12.40 17.64 -11.44
CA TYR A 38 12.41 16.39 -12.17
C TYR A 38 10.99 15.89 -12.43
N TRP A 39 10.19 15.80 -11.37
CA TRP A 39 8.81 15.31 -11.44
C TRP A 39 7.88 16.26 -12.20
N ILE A 40 8.10 17.58 -12.10
CA ILE A 40 7.40 18.59 -12.90
C ILE A 40 7.62 18.32 -14.40
N GLY A 41 8.86 18.05 -14.81
CA GLY A 41 9.19 17.71 -16.20
C GLY A 41 8.49 16.42 -16.66
N CYS A 42 8.52 15.38 -15.84
CA CYS A 42 7.88 14.10 -16.16
C CYS A 42 6.35 14.20 -16.23
N LEU A 43 5.72 15.04 -15.40
CA LEU A 43 4.29 15.33 -15.45
C LEU A 43 3.93 16.14 -16.70
N ALA A 44 4.76 17.12 -17.08
CA ALA A 44 4.54 17.97 -18.25
C ALA A 44 4.66 17.19 -19.57
N ASP A 45 5.59 16.22 -19.63
CA ASP A 45 5.80 15.34 -20.78
C ASP A 45 4.81 14.15 -20.82
N VAL A 46 3.95 14.01 -19.80
CA VAL A 46 3.00 12.88 -19.67
C VAL A 46 3.73 11.53 -19.54
N SER A 47 5.00 11.53 -19.15
CA SER A 47 5.75 10.33 -18.80
C SER A 47 5.19 9.65 -17.54
N VAL A 48 4.70 10.46 -16.59
CA VAL A 48 3.94 10.02 -15.41
C VAL A 48 2.61 10.76 -15.34
N VAL A 49 1.61 10.10 -14.77
CA VAL A 49 0.24 10.63 -14.67
C VAL A 49 -0.21 10.57 -13.21
N GLU A 50 -0.73 11.69 -12.69
CA GLU A 50 -1.38 11.74 -11.38
C GLU A 50 -2.58 10.79 -11.37
N CYS A 51 -2.65 9.94 -10.35
CA CYS A 51 -3.70 8.94 -10.18
C CYS A 51 -4.13 8.86 -8.74
N GLU A 52 -5.37 8.40 -8.52
CA GLU A 52 -5.83 8.09 -7.18
C GLU A 52 -4.98 6.93 -6.63
N ALA A 53 -4.49 7.07 -5.40
CA ALA A 53 -3.76 6.00 -4.76
C ALA A 53 -4.67 4.76 -4.70
N PRO A 54 -4.16 3.55 -5.03
CA PRO A 54 -4.93 2.35 -4.82
C PRO A 54 -5.36 2.33 -3.36
N VAL A 55 -6.68 2.21 -3.14
CA VAL A 55 -7.24 2.02 -1.80
C VAL A 55 -6.64 0.71 -1.32
N GLU A 56 -5.57 0.81 -0.54
CA GLU A 56 -4.98 -0.30 0.19
C GLU A 56 -6.14 -0.81 1.05
N ALA A 57 -6.79 -1.88 0.59
CA ALA A 57 -7.91 -2.48 1.29
C ALA A 57 -7.38 -2.78 2.69
N ALA A 58 -7.83 -1.98 3.66
CA ALA A 58 -7.42 -2.10 5.04
C ALA A 58 -7.44 -3.58 5.38
N ALA A 59 -6.27 -4.11 5.76
CA ALA A 59 -6.13 -5.49 6.20
C ALA A 59 -7.34 -5.82 7.09
N PRO A 60 -8.06 -6.94 6.84
CA PRO A 60 -9.27 -7.25 7.58
C PRO A 60 -8.94 -7.14 9.06
N VAL A 61 -9.58 -6.19 9.73
CA VAL A 61 -9.51 -6.03 11.18
C VAL A 61 -9.74 -7.42 11.75
N PRO A 62 -8.82 -8.03 12.53
CA PRO A 62 -9.11 -9.30 13.14
C PRO A 62 -10.31 -9.05 14.07
N THR A 63 -11.48 -9.54 13.68
CA THR A 63 -12.64 -9.63 14.56
C THR A 63 -12.17 -10.34 15.83
N PRO A 64 -12.29 -9.72 17.02
CA PRO A 64 -12.05 -10.45 18.25
C PRO A 64 -13.06 -11.59 18.29
N VAL A 65 -12.58 -12.81 18.09
CA VAL A 65 -13.37 -14.01 18.32
C VAL A 65 -13.73 -14.01 19.80
N GLU A 66 -14.97 -13.66 20.08
CA GLU A 66 -15.59 -13.78 21.38
C GLU A 66 -15.40 -15.22 21.88
N PRO A 67 -14.72 -15.47 23.00
CA PRO A 67 -14.57 -16.84 23.49
C PRO A 67 -15.92 -17.34 23.99
N ALA A 68 -16.46 -18.35 23.31
CA ALA A 68 -17.59 -19.13 23.78
C ALA A 68 -17.37 -19.60 25.22
N PRO A 69 -18.42 -19.62 26.08
CA PRO A 69 -18.29 -20.18 27.42
C PRO A 69 -18.03 -21.68 27.30
N VAL A 70 -16.80 -22.11 27.60
CA VAL A 70 -16.48 -23.52 27.80
C VAL A 70 -17.12 -23.96 29.10
N GLU A 71 -18.29 -24.58 28.94
CA GLU A 71 -19.02 -25.32 29.98
C GLU A 71 -18.07 -26.32 30.64
N THR A 72 -17.82 -26.10 31.94
CA THR A 72 -16.93 -26.94 32.74
C THR A 72 -17.65 -28.23 33.12
N ALA A 73 -17.60 -29.24 32.25
CA ALA A 73 -18.04 -30.59 32.58
C ALA A 73 -16.99 -31.29 33.48
N LYS A 74 -17.05 -31.02 34.78
CA LYS A 74 -16.30 -31.78 35.80
C LYS A 74 -17.08 -33.05 36.15
N ALA A 75 -16.89 -34.11 35.38
CA ALA A 75 -17.29 -35.45 35.77
C ALA A 75 -16.39 -35.93 36.93
N ARG A 76 -16.90 -35.88 38.17
CA ARG A 76 -16.27 -36.58 39.29
C ARG A 76 -16.93 -37.94 39.44
N ALA A 77 -16.22 -38.96 38.98
CA ALA A 77 -16.53 -40.35 39.20
C ALA A 77 -16.56 -40.70 40.70
N ALA A 78 -17.54 -41.54 41.02
CA ALA A 78 -17.55 -42.64 41.98
C ALA A 78 -16.64 -42.57 43.23
N LYS A 79 -17.27 -42.72 44.39
CA LYS A 79 -16.64 -43.45 45.50
C LYS A 79 -17.64 -44.45 46.09
N ALA A 80 -17.11 -45.66 46.24
CA ALA A 80 -17.66 -46.81 46.94
C ALA A 80 -17.89 -46.55 48.44
#